data_AF-A0AAE8F990-F1
#
_entry.id   AF-A0AAE8F990-F1
#
_cell.length_a   1.000
_cell.length_b   1.000
_cell.length_c   1.000
_cell.angle_alpha   90.00
_cell.angle_beta   90.00
_cell.angle_gamma   90.00
#
_symmetry.space_group_name_H-M   'P 1'
#
loop_
_entity.id
_entity.type
_entity.pdbx_description
1 polymer ?
#
loop_
_entity_poly.entity_id
_entity_poly.type
_entity_poly.pdbx_seq_one_letter_code
_entity_poly.pdbx_strand_id
1 'polypeptide(L)'
;MAVQVLVLKEWADGECRIAATPETVKKLVALGAGVWIEPDAGRASSMDDAAYLQAGAQPAGVDAVAQADVVLCVQAPSTEILL
;
A
#
# COMPACT_ATOMS: atom_id res chain seq x y z
N MET A 1 17.36 -9.69 4.97
CA MET A 1 16.60 -8.88 4.00
C MET A 1 15.19 -8.76 4.54
N ALA A 2 14.69 -7.54 4.70
CA ALA A 2 13.30 -7.33 5.08
C ALA A 2 12.42 -7.58 3.85
N VAL A 3 11.27 -8.22 4.04
CA VAL A 3 10.26 -8.35 2.98
C VAL A 3 9.69 -6.96 2.69
N GLN A 4 9.67 -6.56 1.42
CA GLN A 4 9.14 -5.27 0.99
C GLN A 4 7.70 -5.43 0.49
N VAL A 5 6.77 -4.79 1.21
CA VAL A 5 5.32 -4.83 0.93
C VAL A 5 4.88 -3.50 0.34
N LEU A 6 4.19 -3.52 -0.80
CA LEU A 6 3.60 -2.34 -1.42
C LEU A 6 2.07 -2.37 -1.27
N VAL A 7 1.51 -1.31 -0.70
CA VAL A 7 0.06 -1.07 -0.65
C VAL A 7 -0.30 -0.11 -1.78
N LEU A 8 -0.99 -0.61 -2.81
CA LEU A 8 -1.42 0.20 -3.95
C LEU A 8 -2.75 0.89 -3.68
N LYS A 9 -3.01 1.99 -4.42
CA LYS A 9 -4.34 2.58 -4.51
C LYS A 9 -5.26 1.65 -5.30
N GLU A 10 -6.55 1.64 -4.97
CA GLU A 10 -7.57 0.97 -5.78
C GLU A 10 -7.96 1.83 -7.00
N TRP A 11 -8.20 1.18 -8.13
CA TRP A 11 -8.49 1.84 -9.41
C TRP A 11 -9.88 1.50 -9.96
N ALA A 12 -10.55 0.50 -9.39
CA ALA A 12 -11.87 0.08 -9.83
C ALA A 12 -12.93 1.12 -9.46
N ASP A 13 -13.83 1.41 -10.40
CA ASP A 13 -14.92 2.36 -10.19
C ASP A 13 -15.77 1.97 -8.98
N GLY A 14 -15.92 2.90 -8.04
CA GLY A 14 -16.72 2.71 -6.82
C GLY A 14 -16.04 1.88 -5.72
N GLU A 15 -14.81 1.41 -5.92
CA GLU A 15 -14.02 0.78 -4.86
C GLU A 15 -13.43 1.85 -3.93
N CYS A 16 -13.91 1.87 -2.69
CA CYS A 16 -13.48 2.83 -1.68
C CYS A 16 -12.67 2.19 -0.55
N ARG A 17 -12.39 0.89 -0.60
CA ARG A 17 -11.58 0.18 0.41
C ARG A 17 -10.08 0.35 0.14
N ILE A 18 -9.27 -0.07 1.10
CA ILE A 18 -7.82 -0.19 1.00
C ILE A 18 -7.36 -1.53 1.59
N ALA A 19 -6.32 -2.12 1.01
CA ALA A 19 -5.85 -3.45 1.37
C ALA A 19 -5.17 -3.53 2.74
N ALA A 20 -4.64 -2.40 3.24
CA ALA A 20 -4.00 -2.33 4.54
C ALA A 20 -4.34 -1.01 5.24
N THR A 21 -4.71 -1.08 6.52
CA THR A 21 -4.94 0.09 7.37
C THR A 21 -3.63 0.56 8.03
N PRO A 22 -3.54 1.78 8.61
CA PRO A 22 -2.36 2.21 9.35
C PRO A 22 -1.98 1.25 10.50
N GLU A 23 -2.98 0.63 11.14
CA GLU A 23 -2.75 -0.38 12.19
C GLU A 23 -2.14 -1.68 11.62
N THR A 24 -2.56 -2.09 10.41
CA THR A 24 -1.94 -3.21 9.70
C THR A 24 -0.49 -2.90 9.34
N VAL A 25 -0.23 -1.69 8.80
CA VAL A 25 1.12 -1.21 8.47
C VAL A 25 2.03 -1.25 9.69
N LYS A 26 1.57 -0.69 10.82
CA LYS A 26 2.33 -0.68 12.07
C LYS A 26 2.74 -2.08 12.52
N LYS A 27 1.85 -3.06 12.38
CA LYS A 27 2.14 -4.47 12.69
C LYS A 27 3.14 -5.10 11.74
N LEU A 28 3.04 -4.85 10.43
CA LEU A 28 4.00 -5.34 9.44
C LEU A 28 5.39 -4.76 9.68
N VAL A 29 5.49 -3.45 9.95
CA VAL A 29 6.74 -2.79 10.31
C VAL A 29 7.33 -3.39 11.60
N ALA A 30 6.50 -3.64 12.63
CA ALA A 30 6.94 -4.26 13.87
C ALA A 30 7.46 -5.71 13.68
N LEU A 31 6.96 -6.42 12.67
CA LEU A 31 7.45 -7.75 12.27
C LEU A 31 8.73 -7.68 11.42
N GLY A 32 9.22 -6.48 11.09
CA GLY A 32 10.45 -6.25 10.34
C GLY A 32 10.26 -6.16 8.82
N ALA A 33 9.04 -6.01 8.32
CA ALA A 33 8.79 -5.73 6.91
C ALA A 33 9.04 -4.25 6.58
N GLY A 34 9.52 -3.97 5.37
CA GLY A 34 9.43 -2.65 4.78
C GLY A 34 8.04 -2.46 4.19
N VAL A 35 7.40 -1.31 4.45
CA VAL A 35 6.08 -1.01 3.88
C VAL A 35 6.15 0.25 3.04
N TRP A 36 5.78 0.09 1.77
CA TRP A 36 5.54 1.17 0.83
C TRP A 36 4.04 1.38 0.64
N ILE A 37 3.65 2.63 0.43
CA ILE A 37 2.27 2.99 0.14
C ILE A 37 2.21 3.98 -1.01
N GLU A 38 1.29 3.73 -1.95
CA GLU A 38 0.97 4.70 -3.00
C GLU A 38 0.34 5.97 -2.39
N PRO A 39 0.80 7.17 -2.77
CA PRO A 39 0.16 8.41 -2.33
C PRO A 39 -1.35 8.39 -2.58
N ASP A 40 -2.11 8.90 -1.63
CA ASP A 40 -3.58 8.94 -1.64
C ASP A 40 -4.27 7.56 -1.68
N ALA A 41 -3.56 6.44 -1.47
CA ALA A 41 -4.16 5.11 -1.51
C ALA A 41 -5.35 4.95 -0.53
N GLY A 42 -5.23 5.56 0.66
CA GLY A 42 -6.24 5.49 1.70
C GLY A 42 -7.35 6.54 1.61
N ARG A 43 -7.25 7.50 0.69
CA ARG A 43 -8.12 8.69 0.65
C ARG A 43 -9.60 8.33 0.53
N ALA A 44 -9.94 7.40 -0.36
CA ALA A 44 -11.32 6.94 -0.55
C ALA A 44 -11.87 6.19 0.69
N SER A 45 -10.98 5.58 1.49
CA SER A 45 -11.30 4.95 2.77
C SER A 45 -11.27 5.91 3.97
N SER A 46 -11.16 7.23 3.74
CA SER A 46 -10.99 8.24 4.81
C SER A 46 -9.76 8.01 5.70
N MET A 47 -8.66 7.51 5.10
CA MET A 47 -7.38 7.31 5.78
C MET A 47 -6.33 8.21 5.14
N ASP A 48 -5.86 9.21 5.88
CA ASP A 48 -4.86 10.16 5.40
C ASP A 48 -3.46 9.52 5.30
N ASP A 49 -2.70 9.92 4.29
CA ASP A 49 -1.30 9.49 4.09
C ASP A 49 -0.44 9.71 5.34
N ALA A 50 -0.69 10.81 6.08
CA ALA A 50 0.01 11.11 7.32
C ALA A 50 -0.11 9.98 8.37
N ALA A 51 -1.26 9.29 8.43
CA ALA A 51 -1.45 8.17 9.35
C ALA A 51 -0.56 6.98 8.98
N TYR A 52 -0.37 6.73 7.68
CA TYR A 52 0.52 5.67 7.20
C TYR A 52 2.00 5.99 7.44
N LEU A 53 2.41 7.24 7.21
CA LEU A 53 3.77 7.70 7.50
C LEU A 53 4.08 7.59 9.00
N GLN A 54 3.15 7.97 9.87
CA GLN A 54 3.28 7.80 11.32
C GLN A 54 3.32 6.33 11.75
N ALA A 55 2.66 5.44 11.00
CA ALA A 55 2.73 3.99 11.21
C ALA A 55 4.04 3.35 10.72
N GLY A 56 4.89 4.12 10.01
CA GLY A 56 6.20 3.68 9.53
C GLY A 56 6.24 3.25 8.06
N ALA A 57 5.17 3.47 7.28
CA ALA A 57 5.25 3.31 5.83
C ALA A 57 6.07 4.43 5.18
N GLN A 58 6.61 4.15 4.01
CA GLN A 58 7.26 5.14 3.15
C GLN A 58 6.42 5.33 1.87
N PRO A 59 6.31 6.55 1.33
CA PRO A 59 5.58 6.79 0.10
C PRO A 59 6.35 6.21 -1.09
N ALA A 60 5.67 5.52 -2.00
CA ALA A 60 6.25 5.02 -3.24
C ALA A 60 5.20 5.01 -4.35
N GLY A 61 5.60 5.28 -5.60
CA GLY A 61 4.69 5.23 -6.73
C GLY A 61 4.36 3.80 -7.18
N VAL A 62 3.47 3.70 -8.18
CA VAL A 62 3.14 2.43 -8.86
C VAL A 62 4.37 1.75 -9.45
N ASP A 63 5.39 2.51 -9.86
CA ASP A 63 6.66 2.00 -10.37
C ASP A 63 7.43 1.11 -9.37
N ALA A 64 7.12 1.23 -8.08
CA ALA A 64 7.68 0.38 -7.04
C ALA A 64 7.19 -1.07 -7.08
N VAL A 65 6.14 -1.38 -7.86
CA VAL A 65 5.64 -2.75 -8.05
C VAL A 65 6.75 -3.71 -8.49
N ALA A 66 7.63 -3.26 -9.39
CA ALA A 66 8.74 -4.07 -9.91
C ALA A 66 9.79 -4.46 -8.85
N GLN A 67 9.82 -3.76 -7.72
CA GLN A 67 10.77 -3.96 -6.63
C GLN A 67 10.13 -4.57 -5.37
N ALA A 68 8.79 -4.65 -5.32
CA ALA A 68 8.07 -5.18 -4.17
C ALA A 68 8.10 -6.71 -4.17
N ASP A 69 8.32 -7.31 -3.00
CA ASP A 69 8.19 -8.76 -2.81
C ASP A 69 6.72 -9.18 -2.75
N VAL A 70 5.87 -8.28 -2.22
CA VAL A 70 4.42 -8.48 -2.05
C VAL A 70 3.68 -7.20 -2.41
N VAL A 71 2.64 -7.31 -3.23
CA VAL A 71 1.70 -6.22 -3.53
C VAL A 71 0.35 -6.54 -2.88
N LEU A 72 -0.18 -5.59 -2.12
CA LEU A 72 -1.47 -5.68 -1.46
C LEU A 72 -2.51 -4.81 -2.17
N CYS A 73 -3.55 -5.46 -2.68
CA CYS A 73 -4.74 -4.86 -3.27
C CYS A 73 -6.00 -5.59 -2.78
N VAL A 74 -7.12 -4.89 -2.81
CA VAL A 74 -8.46 -5.43 -2.54
C VAL A 74 -8.99 -6.13 -3.79
N GLN A 75 -8.93 -5.45 -4.94
CA GLN A 75 -9.22 -6.05 -6.24
C GLN A 75 -7.92 -6.34 -6.98
N ALA A 76 -7.94 -7.36 -7.84
CA ALA A 76 -6.77 -7.65 -8.66
C ALA A 76 -6.48 -6.44 -9.56
N PRO A 77 -5.28 -5.86 -9.51
CA PRO A 77 -4.92 -4.74 -10.39
C PRO A 77 -4.92 -5.22 -11.85
N SER A 78 -5.13 -4.27 -12.78
CA SER A 78 -5.01 -4.56 -14.20
C SER A 78 -3.57 -4.98 -14.53
N THR A 79 -3.40 -5.73 -15.61
CA THR A 79 -2.07 -6.14 -16.07
C THR A 79 -1.17 -4.95 -16.38
N GLU A 80 -1.75 -3.81 -16.80
CA GLU A 80 -1.01 -2.56 -17.07
C GLU A 80 -0.40 -1.93 -15.82
N ILE A 81 -0.96 -2.16 -14.63
CA ILE A 81 -0.41 -1.67 -13.35
C ILE A 81 0.72 -2.59 -12.85
N LEU A 82 0.72 -3.86 -13.28
CA LEU A 82 1.68 -4.88 -12.86
C LEU A 82 2.92 -4.99 -13.77
N LEU A 83 2.89 -4.37 -14.96
CA LEU A 83 3.94 -4.43 -15.98
C LEU A 83 4.64 -3.08 -16.14
#